data_AF-A0A259LYZ8-F1
#
_entry.id   AF-A0A259LYZ8-F1
#
_cell.length_a   1.000
_cell.length_b   1.000
_cell.length_c   1.000
_cell.angle_alpha   90.00
_cell.angle_beta   90.00
_cell.angle_gamma   90.00
#
_symmetry.space_group_name_H-M   'P 1'
#
loop_
_entity.id
_entity.type
_entity.pdbx_description
1 polymer ?
#
loop_
_entity_poly.entity_id
_entity_poly.type
_entity_poly.pdbx_seq_one_letter_code
_entity_poly.pdbx_strand_id
1 'polypeptide(L)'
;MRTRLAIRIDATLERWFPERRLFLRSDTDTRFIRLKPGTQMVAFSGAALVVAWAIIATAILLMDSIGSGNFREQAKRDQRTYETRLNVLSTERDARAAEALAAQERFNSALEQISVMQSELLQSETRRREMETGIEVIQTTLQRTMREREAARLELAAIKEQME
;
A
#
# COMPACT_ATOMS: atom_id res chain seq x y z
N MET A 1 -66.59 52.14 3.50
CA MET A 1 -65.99 52.55 2.21
C MET A 1 -64.94 51.53 1.80
N ARG A 2 -65.21 50.71 0.79
CA ARG A 2 -64.24 49.69 0.31
C ARG A 2 -63.22 50.38 -0.59
N THR A 3 -61.95 50.37 -0.19
CA THR A 3 -60.83 50.95 -0.93
C THR A 3 -60.75 50.33 -2.32
N ARG A 4 -60.55 51.16 -3.36
CA ARG A 4 -60.48 50.72 -4.77
C ARG A 4 -59.42 49.63 -5.01
N LEU A 5 -58.43 49.53 -4.12
CA LEU A 5 -57.41 48.48 -4.08
C LEU A 5 -57.98 47.10 -3.73
N ALA A 6 -58.85 47.00 -2.72
CA ALA A 6 -59.48 45.74 -2.34
C ALA A 6 -60.35 45.19 -3.47
N ILE A 7 -61.06 46.07 -4.18
CA ILE A 7 -61.91 45.69 -5.32
C ILE A 7 -61.08 45.22 -6.51
N ARG A 8 -59.92 45.85 -6.77
CA ARG A 8 -59.01 45.41 -7.85
C ARG A 8 -58.33 44.08 -7.52
N ILE A 9 -57.93 43.87 -6.27
CA ILE A 9 -57.35 42.62 -5.80
C ILE A 9 -58.39 41.50 -5.86
N ASP A 10 -59.61 41.74 -5.38
CA ASP A 10 -60.71 40.76 -5.48
C ASP A 10 -61.06 40.45 -6.94
N ALA A 11 -61.10 41.43 -7.85
CA ALA A 11 -61.42 41.22 -9.26
C ALA A 11 -60.31 40.49 -10.05
N THR A 12 -59.03 40.68 -9.71
CA THR A 12 -57.94 39.88 -10.31
C THR A 12 -57.87 38.48 -9.72
N LEU A 13 -58.23 38.33 -8.44
CA LEU A 13 -58.37 37.03 -7.77
C LEU A 13 -59.56 36.22 -8.29
N GLU A 14 -60.71 36.83 -8.58
CA GLU A 14 -61.88 36.15 -9.16
C GLU A 14 -61.57 35.45 -10.49
N ARG A 15 -60.57 35.94 -11.22
CA ARG A 15 -60.13 35.39 -12.50
C ARG A 15 -59.29 34.10 -12.35
N TRP A 16 -58.66 33.89 -11.20
CA TRP A 16 -57.88 32.68 -10.88
C TRP A 16 -58.58 31.76 -9.87
N PHE A 17 -59.39 32.32 -8.97
CA PHE A 17 -60.21 31.63 -7.97
C PHE A 17 -61.65 32.17 -8.03
N PRO A 18 -62.48 31.65 -8.96
CA PRO A 18 -63.86 32.10 -9.09
C PRO A 18 -64.67 31.80 -7.82
N GLU A 19 -65.63 32.65 -7.48
CA GLU A 19 -66.54 32.42 -6.35
C GLU A 19 -67.22 31.06 -6.48
N ARG A 20 -66.81 30.09 -5.65
CA ARG A 20 -67.44 28.77 -5.61
C ARG A 20 -68.58 28.80 -4.61
N ARG A 21 -69.81 28.67 -5.12
CA ARG A 21 -71.02 28.48 -4.34
C ARG A 21 -71.14 26.98 -4.04
N LEU A 22 -70.81 26.59 -2.82
CA LEU A 22 -70.96 25.19 -2.40
C LEU A 22 -72.36 25.04 -1.81
N PHE A 23 -73.18 24.22 -2.46
CA PHE A 23 -74.52 23.88 -2.01
C PHE A 23 -74.43 22.60 -1.17
N LEU A 24 -74.45 22.76 0.15
CA LEU A 24 -74.62 21.62 1.06
C LEU A 24 -76.11 21.51 1.36
N ARG A 25 -76.77 20.54 0.69
CA ARG A 25 -78.11 20.09 1.04
C ARG A 25 -77.96 19.03 2.13
N SER A 26 -78.36 19.37 3.35
CA SER A 26 -78.64 18.38 4.39
C SER A 26 -80.17 18.21 4.47
N ASP A 27 -80.65 17.04 4.89
CA ASP A 27 -82.06 16.64 4.82
C ASP A 27 -83.07 17.57 5.51
N THR A 28 -82.62 18.57 6.27
CA THR A 28 -83.50 19.52 6.99
C THR A 28 -83.24 21.00 6.67
N ASP A 29 -82.16 21.38 5.96
CA ASP A 29 -81.94 22.76 5.53
C ASP A 29 -80.83 22.89 4.46
N THR A 30 -80.98 23.84 3.52
CA THR A 30 -79.96 24.20 2.52
C THR A 30 -79.24 25.47 2.92
N ARG A 31 -78.03 25.35 3.47
CA ARG A 31 -77.19 26.52 3.79
C ARG A 31 -76.26 26.88 2.64
N PHE A 32 -76.39 28.13 2.21
CA PHE A 32 -75.55 28.72 1.18
C PHE A 32 -74.27 29.29 1.80
N ILE A 33 -73.14 28.62 1.61
CA ILE A 33 -71.85 29.15 2.02
C ILE A 33 -71.17 29.73 0.79
N ARG A 34 -71.06 31.07 0.75
CA ARG A 34 -70.29 31.77 -0.28
C ARG A 34 -68.83 31.81 0.15
N LEU A 35 -68.00 31.02 -0.53
CA LEU A 35 -66.55 31.09 -0.35
C LEU A 35 -66.04 32.31 -1.12
N LYS A 36 -65.68 33.36 -0.38
CA LYS A 36 -65.06 34.54 -0.95
C LYS A 36 -63.67 34.19 -1.50
N PRO A 37 -63.22 34.80 -2.61
CA PRO A 37 -61.91 34.53 -3.21
C PRO A 37 -60.75 34.70 -2.22
N GLY A 38 -60.83 35.71 -1.33
CA GLY A 38 -59.83 35.92 -0.29
C GLY A 38 -59.69 34.76 0.72
N THR A 39 -60.79 34.08 1.09
CA THR A 39 -60.73 32.93 2.01
C THR A 39 -60.13 31.70 1.32
N GLN A 40 -60.39 31.50 0.03
CA GLN A 40 -59.79 30.41 -0.75
C GLN A 40 -58.27 30.61 -0.93
N MET A 41 -57.83 31.86 -1.16
CA MET A 41 -56.41 32.18 -1.27
C MET A 41 -55.65 31.88 0.03
N VAL A 42 -56.20 32.30 1.18
CA VAL A 42 -55.58 32.04 2.49
C VAL A 42 -55.51 30.54 2.79
N ALA A 43 -56.58 29.79 2.48
CA ALA A 43 -56.60 28.34 2.65
C ALA A 43 -55.55 27.65 1.76
N PHE A 44 -55.44 28.06 0.49
CA PHE A 44 -54.46 27.52 -0.44
C PHE A 44 -53.02 27.87 -0.04
N SER A 45 -52.76 29.14 0.32
CA SER A 45 -51.42 29.56 0.78
C SER A 45 -51.03 28.86 2.07
N GLY A 46 -51.96 28.69 3.01
CA GLY A 46 -51.74 27.95 4.25
C GLY A 46 -51.39 26.48 3.98
N ALA A 47 -52.16 25.81 3.12
CA ALA A 47 -51.87 24.44 2.72
C ALA A 47 -50.51 24.31 2.01
N ALA A 48 -50.19 25.22 1.10
CA ALA A 48 -48.92 25.23 0.38
C ALA A 48 -47.73 25.42 1.33
N LEU A 49 -47.86 26.30 2.33
CA LEU A 49 -46.81 26.56 3.32
C LEU A 49 -46.58 25.35 4.22
N VAL A 50 -47.64 24.69 4.67
CA VAL A 50 -47.54 23.44 5.47
C VAL A 50 -46.85 22.33 4.67
N VAL A 51 -47.21 22.15 3.40
CA VAL A 51 -46.56 21.15 2.52
C VAL A 51 -45.09 21.49 2.31
N ALA A 52 -44.77 22.75 2.00
CA ALA A 52 -43.39 23.20 1.84
C ALA A 52 -42.57 22.97 3.11
N TRP A 53 -43.13 23.28 4.28
CA TRP A 53 -42.50 23.03 5.56
C TRP A 53 -42.28 21.53 5.83
N ALA A 54 -43.28 20.69 5.54
CA ALA A 54 -43.17 19.23 5.69
C ALA A 54 -42.07 18.65 4.80
N ILE A 55 -41.91 19.13 3.56
CA ILE A 55 -40.83 18.72 2.65
C ILE A 55 -39.47 19.09 3.25
N ILE A 56 -39.29 20.33 3.71
CA ILE A 56 -38.03 20.80 4.31
C ILE A 56 -37.70 19.98 5.58
N ALA A 57 -38.67 19.80 6.46
CA ALA A 57 -38.49 19.03 7.70
C ALA A 57 -38.12 17.57 7.39
N THR A 58 -38.79 16.94 6.42
CA THR A 58 -38.49 15.56 6.00
C THR A 58 -37.09 15.45 5.39
N ALA A 59 -36.67 16.44 4.58
CA ALA A 59 -35.34 16.46 3.99
C ALA A 59 -34.23 16.55 5.05
N ILE A 60 -34.41 17.39 6.09
CA ILE A 60 -33.46 17.51 7.20
C ILE A 60 -33.35 16.19 7.96
N LEU A 61 -34.49 15.55 8.28
CA LEU A 61 -34.50 14.25 8.97
C LEU A 61 -33.86 13.12 8.13
N LEU A 62 -34.10 13.09 6.82
CA LEU A 62 -33.45 12.15 5.91
C LEU A 62 -31.93 12.36 5.84
N MET A 63 -31.49 13.62 5.81
CA MET A 63 -30.07 13.96 5.79
C MET A 63 -29.37 13.52 7.08
N ASP A 64 -30.01 13.68 8.25
CA ASP A 64 -29.43 13.26 9.52
C ASP A 64 -29.50 11.73 9.73
N SER A 65 -30.62 11.08 9.35
CA SER A 65 -30.79 9.62 9.48
C SER A 65 -29.90 8.80 8.55
N ILE A 66 -29.52 9.35 7.38
CA ILE A 66 -28.57 8.70 6.45
C ILE A 66 -27.12 9.13 6.74
N GLY A 67 -26.90 10.37 7.20
CA GLY A 67 -25.58 11.01 7.24
C GLY A 67 -24.73 10.80 8.50
N SER A 68 -25.32 10.63 9.69
CA SER A 68 -24.53 10.67 10.95
C SER A 68 -24.24 9.29 11.56
N GLY A 69 -25.15 8.32 11.41
CA GLY A 69 -25.00 6.98 11.99
C GLY A 69 -24.07 6.05 11.22
N ASN A 70 -24.10 6.08 9.87
CA ASN A 70 -23.34 5.12 9.06
C ASN A 70 -21.91 5.58 8.78
N PHE A 71 -21.68 6.85 8.44
CA PHE A 71 -20.36 7.32 8.01
C PHE A 71 -19.32 7.32 9.14
N ARG A 72 -19.70 7.70 10.37
CA ARG A 72 -18.76 7.71 11.50
C ARG A 72 -18.40 6.30 11.96
N GLU A 73 -19.37 5.39 11.98
CA GLU A 73 -19.13 3.97 12.28
C GLU A 73 -18.36 3.28 11.14
N GLN A 74 -18.67 3.59 9.88
CA GLN A 74 -17.92 3.11 8.72
C GLN A 74 -16.47 3.58 8.77
N ALA A 75 -16.22 4.88 9.01
CA ALA A 75 -14.87 5.42 9.14
C ALA A 75 -14.08 4.75 10.26
N LYS A 76 -14.71 4.46 11.42
CA LYS A 76 -14.07 3.72 12.51
C LYS A 76 -13.74 2.27 12.11
N ARG A 77 -14.63 1.58 11.40
CA ARG A 77 -14.37 0.22 10.89
C ARG A 77 -13.24 0.21 9.87
N ASP A 78 -13.24 1.18 8.96
CA ASP A 78 -12.21 1.33 7.94
C ASP A 78 -10.85 1.64 8.58
N GLN A 79 -10.81 2.53 9.56
CA GLN A 79 -9.62 2.81 10.36
C GLN A 79 -9.07 1.55 11.04
N ARG A 80 -9.92 0.79 11.75
CA ARG A 80 -9.49 -0.46 12.41
C ARG A 80 -8.95 -1.49 11.42
N THR A 81 -9.60 -1.59 10.26
CA THR A 81 -9.17 -2.50 9.18
C THR A 81 -7.81 -2.06 8.64
N TYR A 82 -7.62 -0.76 8.45
CA TYR A 82 -6.36 -0.18 8.02
C TYR A 82 -5.24 -0.41 9.05
N GLU A 83 -5.49 -0.15 10.33
CA GLU A 83 -4.55 -0.41 11.43
C GLU A 83 -4.18 -1.90 11.52
N THR A 84 -5.16 -2.79 11.34
CA THR A 84 -4.91 -4.24 11.31
C THR A 84 -3.98 -4.62 10.15
N ARG A 85 -4.25 -4.10 8.95
CA ARG A 85 -3.38 -4.33 7.78
C ARG A 85 -1.99 -3.77 7.98
N LEU A 86 -1.87 -2.60 8.59
CA LEU A 86 -0.58 -1.97 8.89
C LEU A 86 0.23 -2.83 9.87
N ASN A 87 -0.40 -3.37 10.91
CA ASN A 87 0.26 -4.26 11.87
C ASN A 87 0.74 -5.57 11.22
N VAL A 88 -0.08 -6.17 10.35
CA VAL A 88 0.32 -7.36 9.58
C VAL A 88 1.52 -7.04 8.70
N LEU A 89 1.48 -5.95 7.94
CA LEU A 89 2.58 -5.54 7.06
C LEU A 89 3.86 -5.21 7.86
N SER A 90 3.73 -4.58 9.02
CA SER A 90 4.88 -4.32 9.90
C SER A 90 5.51 -5.63 10.37
N THR A 91 4.69 -6.60 10.76
CA THR A 91 5.17 -7.92 11.22
C THR A 91 5.89 -8.66 10.09
N GLU A 92 5.32 -8.66 8.88
CA GLU A 92 5.96 -9.25 7.69
C GLU A 92 7.28 -8.57 7.34
N ARG A 93 7.34 -7.23 7.41
CA ARG A 93 8.58 -6.46 7.21
C ARG A 93 9.64 -6.88 8.21
N ASP A 94 9.28 -6.97 9.48
CA ASP A 94 10.22 -7.29 10.57
C ASP A 94 10.74 -8.74 10.43
N ALA A 95 9.87 -9.68 10.04
CA ALA A 95 10.26 -11.05 9.72
C ALA A 95 11.25 -11.10 8.54
N ARG A 96 10.96 -10.39 7.43
CA ARG A 96 11.88 -10.33 6.28
C ARG A 96 13.20 -9.66 6.60
N ALA A 97 13.21 -8.64 7.47
CA ALA A 97 14.43 -8.00 7.93
C ALA A 97 15.29 -8.99 8.74
N ALA A 98 14.68 -9.76 9.63
CA ALA A 98 15.38 -10.80 10.40
C ALA A 98 15.93 -11.91 9.49
N GLU A 99 15.16 -12.35 8.49
CA GLU A 99 15.61 -13.34 7.51
C GLU A 99 16.81 -12.84 6.69
N ALA A 100 16.77 -11.58 6.24
CA ALA A 100 17.86 -10.96 5.49
C ALA A 100 19.14 -10.86 6.33
N LEU A 101 19.02 -10.47 7.61
CA LEU A 101 20.16 -10.43 8.54
C LEU A 101 20.76 -11.83 8.76
N ALA A 102 19.91 -12.84 8.96
CA ALA A 102 20.38 -14.22 9.13
C ALA A 102 21.02 -14.77 7.84
N ALA A 103 20.54 -14.37 6.65
CA ALA A 103 21.17 -14.73 5.39
C ALA A 103 22.54 -14.05 5.21
N GLN A 104 22.65 -12.77 5.58
CA GLN A 104 23.90 -12.01 5.59
C GLN A 104 24.95 -12.67 6.51
N GLU A 105 24.54 -13.09 7.72
CA GLU A 105 25.43 -13.75 8.67
C GLU A 105 25.96 -15.09 8.13
N ARG A 106 25.08 -15.94 7.57
CA ARG A 106 25.49 -17.19 6.90
C ARG A 106 26.42 -16.93 5.73
N PHE A 107 26.16 -15.90 4.94
CA PHE A 107 27.00 -15.52 3.81
C PHE A 107 28.39 -15.07 4.28
N ASN A 108 28.47 -14.23 5.31
CA ASN A 108 29.74 -13.79 5.88
C ASN A 108 30.56 -14.96 6.44
N SER A 109 29.90 -15.90 7.14
CA SER A 109 30.56 -17.12 7.62
C SER A 109 31.09 -17.98 6.47
N ALA A 110 30.33 -18.11 5.38
CA ALA A 110 30.79 -18.83 4.19
C ALA A 110 31.98 -18.14 3.52
N LEU A 111 32.01 -16.81 3.46
CA LEU A 111 33.15 -16.05 2.93
C LEU A 111 34.42 -16.26 3.76
N GLU A 112 34.30 -16.30 5.08
CA GLU A 112 35.43 -16.60 5.96
C GLU A 112 36.01 -17.99 5.69
N GLN A 113 35.14 -19.01 5.58
CA GLN A 113 35.56 -20.37 5.24
C GLN A 113 36.24 -20.44 3.86
N ILE A 114 35.71 -19.74 2.86
CA ILE A 114 36.32 -19.66 1.53
C ILE A 114 37.70 -19.00 1.62
N SER A 115 37.85 -17.93 2.41
CA SER A 115 39.13 -17.25 2.60
C SER A 115 40.20 -18.17 3.20
N VAL A 116 39.82 -19.01 4.17
CA VAL A 116 40.71 -20.02 4.75
C VAL A 116 41.12 -21.03 3.69
N MET A 117 40.16 -21.62 2.98
CA MET A 117 40.42 -22.61 1.94
C MET A 117 41.28 -22.06 0.80
N GLN A 118 41.08 -20.81 0.39
CA GLN A 118 41.92 -20.14 -0.61
C GLN A 118 43.36 -19.95 -0.10
N SER A 119 43.52 -19.61 1.17
CA SER A 119 44.85 -19.47 1.78
C SER A 119 45.59 -20.80 1.83
N GLU A 120 44.89 -21.88 2.20
CA GLU A 120 45.42 -23.24 2.18
C GLU A 120 45.78 -23.70 0.76
N LEU A 121 44.91 -23.40 -0.22
CA LEU A 121 45.16 -23.71 -1.63
C LEU A 121 46.42 -22.99 -2.15
N LEU A 122 46.58 -21.71 -1.83
CA LEU A 122 47.76 -20.93 -2.20
C LEU A 122 49.03 -21.50 -1.55
N GLN A 123 48.99 -21.87 -0.27
CA GLN A 123 50.13 -22.52 0.40
C GLN A 123 50.48 -23.86 -0.26
N SER A 124 49.47 -24.66 -0.61
CA SER A 124 49.67 -25.93 -1.32
C SER A 124 50.29 -25.72 -2.70
N GLU A 125 49.84 -24.72 -3.47
CA GLU A 125 50.42 -24.38 -4.77
C GLU A 125 51.87 -23.88 -4.64
N THR A 126 52.18 -23.04 -3.65
CA THR A 126 53.55 -22.59 -3.38
C THR A 126 54.44 -23.78 -3.06
N ARG A 127 54.02 -24.67 -2.15
CA ARG A 127 54.80 -25.86 -1.78
C ARG A 127 55.01 -26.80 -2.96
N ARG A 128 54.02 -26.94 -3.83
CA ARG A 128 54.14 -27.73 -5.06
C ARG A 128 55.19 -27.14 -6.00
N ARG A 129 55.19 -25.82 -6.22
CA ARG A 129 56.19 -25.13 -7.03
C ARG A 129 57.60 -25.25 -6.44
N GLU A 130 57.74 -25.09 -5.12
CA GLU A 130 59.02 -25.28 -4.43
C GLU A 130 59.56 -26.72 -4.59
N MET A 131 58.69 -27.73 -4.52
CA MET A 131 59.07 -29.12 -4.77
C MET A 131 59.50 -29.35 -6.22
N GLU A 132 58.78 -28.77 -7.19
CA GLU A 132 59.13 -28.85 -8.61
C GLU A 132 60.51 -28.25 -8.89
N THR A 133 60.78 -27.04 -8.40
CA THR A 133 62.10 -26.40 -8.51
C THR A 133 63.18 -27.18 -7.74
N GLY A 134 62.87 -27.71 -6.56
CA GLY A 134 63.79 -28.52 -5.77
C GLY A 134 64.24 -29.78 -6.51
N ILE A 135 63.32 -30.45 -7.21
CA ILE A 135 63.64 -31.63 -8.05
C ILE A 135 64.57 -31.23 -9.20
N GLU A 136 64.31 -30.12 -9.88
CA GLU A 136 65.15 -29.62 -10.98
C GLU A 136 66.60 -29.34 -10.53
N VAL A 137 66.76 -28.69 -9.36
CA VAL A 137 68.08 -28.42 -8.77
C VAL A 137 68.80 -29.71 -8.36
N ILE A 138 68.08 -30.68 -7.77
CA ILE A 138 68.65 -31.98 -7.39
C ILE A 138 69.13 -32.74 -8.63
N GLN A 139 68.32 -32.79 -9.69
CA GLN A 139 68.69 -33.47 -10.94
C GLN A 139 69.93 -32.83 -11.57
N THR A 140 69.99 -31.50 -11.64
CA THR A 140 71.14 -30.76 -12.17
C THR A 140 72.41 -31.03 -11.35
N THR A 141 72.28 -31.03 -10.02
CA THR A 141 73.39 -31.32 -9.10
C THR A 141 73.85 -32.78 -9.23
N LEU A 142 72.93 -33.74 -9.32
CA LEU A 142 73.25 -35.15 -9.53
C LEU A 142 73.99 -35.34 -10.87
N GLN A 143 73.54 -34.69 -11.94
CA GLN A 143 74.22 -34.77 -13.24
C GLN A 143 75.65 -34.19 -13.18
N ARG A 144 75.83 -33.05 -12.51
CA ARG A 144 77.16 -32.45 -12.29
C ARG A 144 78.07 -33.37 -11.49
N THR A 145 77.61 -33.86 -10.34
CA THR A 145 78.41 -34.74 -9.46
C THR A 145 78.79 -36.05 -10.15
N MET A 146 77.91 -36.63 -10.98
CA MET A 146 78.22 -37.80 -11.79
C MET A 146 79.32 -37.50 -12.82
N ARG A 147 79.28 -36.35 -13.49
CA ARG A 147 80.34 -35.92 -14.43
C ARG A 147 81.67 -35.71 -13.72
N GLU A 148 81.67 -35.03 -12.58
CA GLU A 148 82.86 -34.83 -11.75
C GLU A 148 83.45 -36.16 -11.29
N ARG A 149 82.60 -37.12 -10.90
CA ARG A 149 83.01 -38.48 -10.54
C ARG A 149 83.67 -39.21 -11.71
N GLU A 150 83.07 -39.16 -12.90
CA GLU A 150 83.67 -39.81 -14.07
C GLU A 150 85.00 -39.15 -14.48
N ALA A 151 85.11 -37.82 -14.40
CA ALA A 151 86.36 -37.12 -14.64
C ALA A 151 87.47 -37.55 -13.66
N ALA A 152 87.17 -37.58 -12.35
CA ALA A 152 88.10 -38.03 -11.33
C ALA A 152 88.53 -39.50 -11.52
N ARG A 153 87.63 -40.37 -11.99
CA ARG A 153 87.96 -41.77 -12.33
C ARG A 153 88.90 -41.87 -13.53
N LEU A 154 88.69 -41.07 -14.56
CA LEU A 154 89.56 -41.02 -15.73
C LEU A 154 90.96 -40.52 -15.35
N GLU A 155 91.05 -39.47 -14.52
CA GLU A 155 92.33 -38.98 -13.98
C GLU A 155 93.05 -40.05 -13.14
N LEU A 156 92.33 -40.74 -12.24
CA LEU A 156 92.88 -41.85 -11.45
C LEU A 156 93.39 -43.00 -12.34
N ALA A 157 92.67 -43.34 -13.41
CA ALA A 157 93.10 -44.37 -14.36
C ALA A 157 94.38 -43.94 -15.09
N ALA A 158 94.44 -42.68 -15.56
CA ALA A 158 95.63 -42.14 -16.22
C ALA A 158 96.86 -42.10 -15.29
N ILE A 159 96.69 -41.73 -14.01
CA ILE A 159 97.78 -41.74 -13.03
C ILE A 159 98.27 -43.17 -12.78
N LYS A 160 97.37 -44.16 -12.71
CA LYS A 160 97.76 -45.57 -12.55
C LYS A 160 98.54 -46.09 -13.76
N GLU A 161 98.13 -45.75 -14.96
CA GLU A 161 98.81 -46.15 -16.20
C GLU A 161 100.21 -45.52 -16.32
N GLN A 162 100.44 -44.35 -15.71
CA GLN A 162 101.78 -43.74 -15.62
C GLN A 162 102.69 -44.36 -14.55
N MET A 163 102.13 -45.14 -13.62
CA MET A 163 102.87 -45.80 -12.53
C MET A 163 103.27 -47.25 -12.82
N GLU A 164 102.67 -47.87 -13.84
CA GLU A 164 103.11 -49.15 -14.42
C GLU A 164 104.19 -48.93 -15.49
#